data_AF-C7NF89-F1
#
_entry.id   AF-C7NF89-F1
#
_cell.length_a   1.000
_cell.length_b   1.000
_cell.length_c   1.000
_cell.angle_alpha   90.00
_cell.angle_beta   90.00
_cell.angle_gamma   90.00
#
_symmetry.space_group_name_H-M   'P 1'
#
loop_
_entity.id
_entity.type
_entity.pdbx_description
1 polymer ?
#
loop_
_entity_poly.entity_id
_entity_poly.type
_entity_poly.pdbx_seq_one_letter_code
_entity_poly.pdbx_strand_id
1 'polypeptide(L)'
;MTDRNDLDDRIAQLDAEIAAHPMASRKMRAALAVIEEFSFGGVALVEQRLAEQCLPSLATLARIQEAHALSWYRLHEAREELRRENS
;
A
#
# COMPACT_ATOMS: atom_id res chain seq x y z
N MET A 1 -19.45 -12.56 22.96
CA MET A 1 -19.74 -13.47 21.83
C MET A 1 -19.94 -12.55 20.65
N THR A 2 -18.88 -12.32 19.87
CA THR A 2 -18.95 -11.45 18.68
C THR A 2 -19.72 -12.22 17.61
N ASP A 3 -20.72 -11.60 16.98
CA ASP A 3 -21.49 -12.25 15.92
C ASP A 3 -20.61 -12.40 14.67
N ARG A 4 -20.84 -13.43 13.85
CA ARG A 4 -20.08 -13.62 12.59
C ARG A 4 -20.32 -12.45 11.64
N ASN A 5 -21.53 -11.89 11.63
CA ASN A 5 -21.83 -10.68 10.88
C ASN A 5 -20.99 -9.48 11.34
N ASP A 6 -20.74 -9.33 12.66
CA ASP A 6 -19.90 -8.25 13.18
C ASP A 6 -18.43 -8.40 12.74
N LEU A 7 -17.94 -9.64 12.59
CA LEU A 7 -16.59 -9.89 12.10
C LEU A 7 -16.45 -9.58 10.60
N ASP A 8 -17.43 -9.97 9.80
CA ASP A 8 -17.47 -9.69 8.36
C ASP A 8 -17.52 -8.18 8.09
N ASP A 9 -18.36 -7.45 8.83
CA ASP A 9 -18.47 -5.99 8.74
C ASP A 9 -17.15 -5.29 9.10
N ARG A 10 -16.47 -5.75 10.15
CA ARG A 10 -15.17 -5.19 10.56
C ARG A 10 -14.06 -5.47 9.54
N ILE A 11 -14.05 -6.65 8.91
CA ILE A 11 -13.11 -6.96 7.83
C ILE A 11 -13.39 -6.06 6.62
N ALA A 12 -14.65 -5.89 6.23
CA ALA A 12 -15.04 -5.03 5.13
C ALA A 12 -14.63 -3.57 5.38
N GLN A 13 -14.78 -3.08 6.61
CA GLN A 13 -14.32 -1.75 6.99
C GLN A 13 -12.78 -1.61 6.85
N LEU A 14 -12.01 -2.57 7.36
CA LEU A 14 -10.55 -2.55 7.20
C LEU A 14 -10.12 -2.61 5.73
N ASP A 15 -10.79 -3.41 4.90
CA ASP A 15 -10.50 -3.47 3.47
C ASP A 15 -10.81 -2.11 2.78
N ALA A 16 -11.85 -1.39 3.20
CA ALA A 16 -12.12 -0.03 2.73
C ALA A 16 -11.04 0.97 3.17
N GLU A 17 -10.57 0.89 4.42
CA GLU A 17 -9.49 1.74 4.93
C GLU A 17 -8.16 1.47 4.21
N ILE A 18 -7.83 0.20 3.96
CA ILE A 18 -6.68 -0.22 3.17
C ILE A 18 -6.80 0.35 1.74
N ALA A 19 -7.97 0.21 1.10
CA ALA A 19 -8.17 0.72 -0.26
C ALA A 19 -8.04 2.25 -0.38
N ALA A 20 -8.44 2.99 0.66
CA ALA A 20 -8.35 4.45 0.72
C ALA A 20 -6.94 4.96 1.10
N HIS A 21 -6.07 4.10 1.61
CA HIS A 21 -4.76 4.50 2.13
C HIS A 21 -3.81 5.02 1.03
N PRO A 22 -2.95 6.02 1.29
CA PRO A 22 -2.01 6.56 0.30
C PRO A 22 -1.11 5.51 -0.36
N MET A 23 -0.72 4.47 0.39
CA MET A 23 0.10 3.37 -0.11
C MET A 23 -0.66 2.42 -1.07
N ALA A 24 -1.99 2.41 -1.07
CA ALA A 24 -2.80 1.64 -2.02
C ALA A 24 -3.08 2.40 -3.33
N SER A 25 -2.72 3.69 -3.38
CA SER A 25 -3.04 4.57 -4.50
C SER A 25 -2.52 4.01 -5.83
N ARG A 26 -3.25 4.30 -6.92
CA ARG A 26 -2.85 3.89 -8.27
C ARG A 26 -1.46 4.40 -8.65
N LYS A 27 -1.12 5.62 -8.22
CA LYS A 27 0.20 6.22 -8.47
C LYS A 27 1.32 5.47 -7.72
N MET A 28 1.08 5.09 -6.46
CA MET A 28 2.04 4.28 -5.69
C MET A 28 2.28 2.93 -6.39
N ARG A 29 1.21 2.22 -6.75
CA ARG A 29 1.31 0.92 -7.45
C ARG A 29 2.03 1.03 -8.80
N ALA A 30 1.71 2.04 -9.60
CA ALA A 30 2.38 2.27 -10.88
C ALA A 30 3.87 2.59 -10.69
N ALA A 31 4.22 3.41 -9.69
CA ALA A 31 5.61 3.73 -9.40
C ALA A 31 6.41 2.52 -8.92
N LEU A 32 5.82 1.67 -8.07
CA LEU A 32 6.46 0.42 -7.64
C LEU A 32 6.71 -0.53 -8.82
N ALA A 33 5.77 -0.65 -9.76
CA ALA A 33 5.97 -1.46 -10.96
C ALA A 33 7.16 -0.97 -11.81
N VAL A 34 7.32 0.35 -11.95
CA VAL A 34 8.49 0.94 -12.64
C VAL A 34 9.79 0.64 -11.88
N ILE A 35 9.79 0.76 -10.56
CA ILE A 35 10.96 0.43 -9.73
C ILE A 35 11.35 -1.04 -9.91
N GLU A 36 10.38 -1.95 -9.91
CA GLU A 36 10.62 -3.38 -10.09
C GLU A 36 11.19 -3.69 -11.49
N GLU A 37 10.57 -3.15 -12.54
CA GLU A 37 10.97 -3.36 -13.95
C GLU A 37 12.39 -2.84 -14.23
N PHE A 38 12.76 -1.70 -13.67
CA PHE A 38 14.04 -1.03 -13.97
C PHE A 38 15.05 -1.10 -12.82
N SER A 39 14.83 -1.96 -11.82
CA SER A 39 15.67 -2.10 -10.62
C SER A 39 17.17 -2.34 -10.94
N PHE A 40 17.47 -3.10 -12.00
CA PHE A 40 18.84 -3.37 -12.45
C PHE A 40 19.47 -2.23 -13.27
N GLY A 41 18.68 -1.27 -13.76
CA GLY A 41 19.15 -0.14 -14.55
C GLY A 41 19.67 1.05 -13.73
N GLY A 42 19.56 0.97 -12.40
CA GLY A 42 20.04 1.98 -11.48
C GLY A 42 19.08 3.15 -11.28
N VAL A 43 19.36 3.93 -10.22
CA VAL A 43 18.48 5.00 -9.71
C VAL A 43 18.12 6.05 -10.77
N ALA A 44 19.09 6.47 -11.58
CA ALA A 44 18.88 7.50 -12.60
C ALA A 44 17.87 7.08 -13.68
N LEU A 45 17.92 5.81 -14.12
CA LEU A 45 16.97 5.29 -15.10
C LEU A 45 15.57 5.21 -14.51
N VAL A 46 15.44 4.74 -13.26
CA VAL A 46 14.15 4.66 -12.56
C VAL A 46 13.52 6.05 -12.42
N GLU A 47 14.27 7.05 -11.97
CA GLU A 47 13.78 8.44 -11.86
C GLU A 47 13.34 9.00 -13.22
N GLN A 48 14.10 8.73 -14.29
CA GLN A 48 13.71 9.11 -15.64
C GLN A 48 12.37 8.47 -16.04
N ARG A 49 12.20 7.16 -15.82
CA ARG A 49 10.95 6.44 -16.17
C ARG A 49 9.75 6.92 -15.36
N LEU A 50 9.95 7.24 -14.08
CA LEU A 50 8.92 7.82 -13.24
C LEU A 50 8.47 9.18 -13.78
N ALA A 51 9.43 10.04 -14.16
CA ALA A 51 9.14 11.35 -14.74
C ALA A 51 8.41 11.26 -16.09
N GLU A 52 8.84 10.35 -16.98
CA GLU A 52 8.19 10.10 -18.29
C GLU A 52 6.71 9.72 -18.14
N GLN A 53 6.35 9.06 -17.04
CA GLN A 53 4.98 8.62 -16.75
C GLN A 53 4.22 9.57 -15.81
N CYS A 54 4.78 10.75 -15.49
CA CYS A 54 4.20 11.70 -14.53
C CYS A 54 3.90 11.07 -13.15
N LEU A 55 4.75 10.13 -12.73
CA LEU A 55 4.68 9.44 -11.44
C LEU A 55 5.51 10.18 -10.38
N PRO A 56 5.25 9.94 -9.08
CA PRO A 56 6.05 10.52 -8.00
C PRO A 56 7.52 10.08 -8.10
N SER A 57 8.44 10.99 -7.80
CA SER A 57 9.88 10.68 -7.71
C SER A 57 10.21 9.74 -6.56
N LEU A 58 11.39 9.12 -6.56
CA LEU A 58 11.80 8.21 -5.48
C LEU A 58 11.82 8.92 -4.13
N ALA A 59 12.28 10.18 -4.08
CA ALA A 59 12.26 10.97 -2.86
C ALA A 59 10.83 11.22 -2.34
N THR A 60 9.86 11.39 -3.25
CA THR A 60 8.45 11.55 -2.87
C THR A 60 7.87 10.23 -2.37
N LEU A 61 8.17 9.13 -3.04
CA LEU A 61 7.75 7.79 -2.62
C LEU A 61 8.31 7.42 -1.25
N ALA A 62 9.59 7.71 -1.00
CA ALA A 62 10.23 7.50 0.29
C ALA A 62 9.52 8.27 1.41
N ARG A 63 9.18 9.55 1.20
CA ARG A 63 8.42 10.34 2.19
C ARG A 63 7.03 9.78 2.46
N ILE A 64 6.32 9.32 1.42
CA ILE A 64 5.01 8.68 1.58
C ILE A 64 5.16 7.39 2.39
N GLN A 65 6.19 6.58 2.12
CA GLN A 65 6.46 5.36 2.88
C GLN A 65 6.83 5.68 4.33
N GLU A 66 7.74 6.60 4.60
CA GLU A 66 8.12 6.99 5.96
C GLU A 66 6.91 7.49 6.77
N ALA A 67 6.04 8.30 6.15
CA ALA A 67 4.87 8.85 6.82
C ALA A 67 3.77 7.82 7.11
N HIS A 68 3.67 6.77 6.29
CA HIS A 68 2.49 5.89 6.28
C HIS A 68 2.79 4.39 6.44
N ALA A 69 4.04 3.95 6.48
CA ALA A 69 4.40 2.53 6.55
C ALA A 69 3.88 1.87 7.83
N LEU A 70 3.94 2.57 8.97
CA LEU A 70 3.46 2.02 10.24
C LEU A 70 1.93 1.87 10.26
N SER A 71 1.19 2.87 9.77
CA SER A 71 -0.28 2.78 9.70
C SER A 71 -0.72 1.70 8.70
N TRP A 72 0.00 1.59 7.57
CA TRP A 72 -0.22 0.53 6.59
C TRP A 72 -0.03 -0.86 7.19
N TYR A 73 1.09 -1.07 7.90
CA TYR A 73 1.38 -2.34 8.56
C TYR A 73 0.27 -2.71 9.56
N ARG A 74 -0.13 -1.77 10.42
CA ARG A 74 -1.18 -2.00 11.43
C ARG A 74 -2.54 -2.36 10.83
N LEU A 75 -2.93 -1.73 9.73
CA LEU A 75 -4.18 -2.05 9.02
C LEU A 75 -4.17 -3.49 8.52
N HIS A 76 -3.05 -3.93 7.94
CA HIS A 76 -2.89 -5.29 7.45
C HIS A 76 -2.84 -6.30 8.58
N GLU A 77 -2.10 -6.01 9.67
CA GLU A 77 -2.03 -6.86 10.86
C GLU A 77 -3.42 -7.07 11.47
N ALA A 78 -4.18 -6.00 11.71
CA ALA A 78 -5.53 -6.06 12.26
C ALA A 78 -6.48 -6.88 11.37
N ARG A 79 -6.35 -6.77 10.04
CA ARG A 79 -7.16 -7.56 9.11
C ARG A 79 -6.83 -9.05 9.19
N GLU A 80 -5.55 -9.40 9.25
CA GLU A 80 -5.14 -10.81 9.35
C GLU A 80 -5.51 -11.42 10.70
N GLU A 81 -5.50 -10.64 11.79
CA GLU A 81 -6.03 -11.06 13.09
C GLU A 81 -7.52 -11.40 13.01
N LEU A 82 -8.35 -10.51 12.45
CA LEU A 82 -9.79 -10.76 12.28
C LEU A 82 -10.09 -11.94 11.36
N ARG A 83 -9.31 -12.13 10.29
CA ARG A 83 -9.46 -13.29 9.40
C ARG A 83 -9.15 -14.61 10.11
N ARG A 84 -8.17 -14.64 11.02
CA ARG A 84 -7.87 -15.81 11.84
C ARG A 84 -9.00 -16.10 12.83
N GLU A 85 -9.62 -15.06 13.41
CA GLU A 85 -10.76 -15.20 14.31
C GLU A 85 -12.05 -15.67 13.60
N ASN A 86 -12.18 -15.38 12.30
CA ASN A 86 -13.32 -15.79 11.48
C ASN A 86 -13.13 -17.17 10.81
N SER A 87 -11.92 -17.75 10.86
CA SER A 87 -11.61 -19.09 10.32
C SER A 87 -12.03 -20.22 11.25
#